data_AF-A0A2T1F471-F1
#
_entry.id   AF-A0A2T1F471-F1
#
_cell.length_a   1.000
_cell.length_b   1.000
_cell.length_c   1.000
_cell.angle_alpha   90.00
_cell.angle_beta   90.00
_cell.angle_gamma   90.00
#
_symmetry.space_group_name_H-M   'P 1'
#
loop_
_entity.id
_entity.type
_entity.pdbx_description
1 polymer ?
#
loop_
_entity_poly.entity_id
_entity_poly.type
_entity_poly.pdbx_seq_one_letter_code
_entity_poly.pdbx_strand_id
1 'polypeptide(L)'
;MTTNAASSSWRNSEFPFDFAPQRTQDSELLQQLNFVPGLKEVLTLRQVHALEHATVWVLGQSGTTPTARFDNELLGGMSTDQGFYLYGGVNITQLRQAVRSALERIASGEWDLAVHPRCGTNLSVGMLLTAGLAVGINLALPRGPILQLLGLGVAAAAAAQLAPDVGSLAQRYVTTAIPFNLNIVDISVSQDFWGREAHFVRVRWVE
;
A
#
# COMPACT_ATOMS: atom_id res chain seq x y z
N MET A 1 12.49 -38.34 8.04
CA MET A 1 11.49 -38.08 6.99
C MET A 1 11.33 -36.58 6.85
N THR A 2 11.37 -36.12 5.61
CA THR A 2 11.43 -34.74 5.14
C THR A 2 10.15 -33.94 5.40
N THR A 3 10.37 -32.67 5.75
CA THR A 3 9.58 -31.44 5.52
C THR A 3 8.21 -31.54 4.83
N ASN A 4 7.25 -30.73 5.30
CA ASN A 4 6.74 -29.66 4.43
C ASN A 4 6.14 -28.48 5.18
N ALA A 5 6.62 -27.30 4.79
CA ALA A 5 6.21 -25.99 5.23
C ALA A 5 4.78 -25.69 4.77
N ALA A 6 4.04 -24.97 5.61
CA ALA A 6 2.79 -24.34 5.25
C ALA A 6 3.05 -23.30 4.15
N SER A 7 2.83 -23.69 2.90
CA SER A 7 2.67 -22.75 1.79
C SER A 7 1.30 -22.10 1.93
N SER A 8 1.31 -20.81 2.24
CA SER A 8 0.12 -19.95 2.28
C SER A 8 -0.61 -19.96 0.94
N SER A 9 -1.85 -20.42 0.97
CA SER A 9 -2.78 -20.43 -0.16
C SER A 9 -3.35 -19.02 -0.39
N TRP A 10 -2.63 -18.19 -1.14
CA TRP A 10 -3.16 -16.96 -1.74
C TRP A 10 -3.38 -17.19 -3.24
N ARG A 11 -4.17 -18.20 -3.60
CA ARG A 11 -4.64 -18.38 -4.98
C ARG A 11 -6.15 -18.55 -4.94
N ASN A 12 -6.81 -17.74 -5.77
CA ASN A 12 -8.24 -17.75 -6.08
C ASN A 12 -9.14 -17.02 -5.08
N SER A 13 -9.09 -15.69 -5.17
CA SER A 13 -10.27 -14.86 -4.93
C SER A 13 -10.64 -14.21 -6.26
N GLU A 14 -11.29 -14.98 -7.15
CA GLU A 14 -11.95 -14.45 -8.35
C GLU A 14 -13.16 -13.63 -7.88
N PHE A 15 -12.95 -12.33 -7.65
CA PHE A 15 -14.04 -11.39 -7.47
C PHE A 15 -14.68 -11.07 -8.83
N PRO A 16 -16.01 -10.89 -8.93
CA PRO A 16 -16.73 -10.74 -10.20
C PRO A 16 -16.48 -9.41 -10.94
N PHE A 17 -15.61 -8.55 -10.42
CA PHE A 17 -15.19 -7.32 -11.08
C PHE A 17 -13.76 -7.50 -11.56
N ASP A 18 -13.59 -8.00 -12.79
CA ASP A 18 -12.29 -8.09 -13.44
C ASP A 18 -11.85 -6.67 -13.84
N PHE A 19 -11.28 -5.94 -12.89
CA PHE A 19 -10.78 -4.60 -13.09
C PHE A 19 -9.38 -4.67 -13.69
N ALA A 20 -9.30 -4.55 -15.02
CA ALA A 20 -8.06 -4.29 -15.70
C ALA A 20 -7.82 -2.76 -15.74
N PRO A 21 -6.81 -2.22 -15.02
CA PRO A 21 -6.49 -0.80 -15.08
C PRO A 21 -6.12 -0.41 -16.52
N GLN A 22 -6.71 0.68 -16.99
CA GLN A 22 -6.46 1.20 -18.34
C GLN A 22 -5.35 2.24 -18.30
N ARG A 23 -4.44 2.18 -19.29
CA ARG A 23 -3.24 3.03 -19.33
C ARG A 23 -3.55 4.53 -19.29
N THR A 24 -4.64 4.96 -19.93
CA THR A 24 -5.01 6.38 -20.08
C THR A 24 -6.02 6.86 -19.05
N GLN A 25 -6.52 5.99 -18.16
CA GLN A 25 -7.64 6.28 -17.28
C GLN A 25 -7.46 7.55 -16.45
N ASP A 26 -6.31 7.69 -15.78
CA ASP A 26 -6.08 8.83 -14.90
C ASP A 26 -5.79 10.12 -15.70
N SER A 27 -5.11 10.03 -16.84
CA SER A 27 -4.91 11.17 -17.75
C SER A 27 -6.24 11.69 -18.30
N GLU A 28 -7.13 10.81 -18.75
CA GLU A 28 -8.46 11.17 -19.25
C GLU A 28 -9.32 11.78 -18.16
N LEU A 29 -9.29 11.21 -16.95
CA LEU A 29 -10.00 11.76 -15.80
C LEU A 29 -9.52 13.17 -15.46
N LEU A 30 -8.21 13.42 -15.50
CA LEU A 30 -7.64 14.75 -15.30
C LEU A 30 -8.03 15.75 -16.39
N GLN A 31 -8.11 15.31 -17.64
CA GLN A 31 -8.56 16.17 -18.74
C GLN A 31 -10.02 16.58 -18.57
N GLN A 32 -10.88 15.63 -18.16
CA GLN A 32 -12.31 15.87 -17.96
C GLN A 32 -12.61 16.71 -16.71
N LEU A 33 -11.84 16.51 -15.64
CA LEU A 33 -12.09 17.10 -14.32
C LEU A 33 -10.97 18.07 -13.89
N ASN A 34 -10.31 18.73 -14.83
CA ASN A 34 -9.20 19.66 -14.56
C ASN A 34 -9.58 20.85 -13.63
N PHE A 35 -10.88 21.09 -13.45
CA PHE A 35 -11.42 22.12 -12.58
C PHE A 35 -11.46 21.71 -11.10
N VAL A 36 -11.29 20.43 -10.78
CA VAL A 36 -11.33 19.92 -9.40
C VAL A 36 -9.97 20.16 -8.73
N PRO A 37 -9.88 21.05 -7.72
CA PRO A 37 -8.61 21.30 -7.03
C PRO A 37 -8.11 20.04 -6.32
N GLY A 38 -6.81 19.75 -6.41
CA GLY A 38 -6.21 18.62 -5.71
C GLY A 38 -6.34 17.27 -6.44
N LEU A 39 -7.07 17.19 -7.55
CA LEU A 39 -7.31 15.91 -8.23
C LEU A 39 -6.02 15.29 -8.77
N LYS A 40 -5.14 16.11 -9.36
CA LYS A 40 -3.85 15.65 -9.88
C LYS A 40 -2.96 15.11 -8.78
N GLU A 41 -2.94 15.79 -7.64
CA GLU A 41 -2.15 15.42 -6.48
C GLU A 41 -2.64 14.09 -5.91
N VAL A 42 -3.96 13.88 -5.81
CA VAL A 42 -4.54 12.61 -5.35
C VAL A 42 -4.25 11.46 -6.31
N LEU A 43 -4.40 11.66 -7.63
CA LEU A 43 -4.11 10.62 -8.62
C LEU A 43 -2.61 10.29 -8.66
N THR A 44 -1.75 11.31 -8.61
CA THR A 44 -0.30 11.13 -8.54
C THR A 44 0.08 10.36 -7.28
N LEU A 45 -0.48 10.72 -6.12
CA LEU A 45 -0.21 10.05 -4.84
C LEU A 45 -0.56 8.56 -4.89
N ARG A 46 -1.70 8.19 -5.49
CA ARG A 46 -2.11 6.78 -5.65
C ARG A 46 -1.12 6.00 -6.51
N GLN A 47 -0.65 6.59 -7.61
CA GLN A 47 0.36 5.96 -8.47
C GLN A 47 1.72 5.84 -7.77
N VAL A 48 2.12 6.88 -7.03
CA VAL A 48 3.35 6.88 -6.23
C VAL A 48 3.31 5.78 -5.18
N HIS A 49 2.17 5.61 -4.50
CA HIS A 49 1.97 4.59 -3.48
C HIS A 49 2.07 3.17 -4.04
N ALA A 50 1.52 2.91 -5.23
CA ALA A 50 1.71 1.64 -5.90
C ALA A 50 3.18 1.38 -6.25
N LEU A 51 3.90 2.40 -6.73
CA LEU A 51 5.33 2.28 -7.06
C LEU A 51 6.19 2.05 -5.80
N GLU A 52 5.85 2.66 -4.67
CA GLU A 52 6.47 2.41 -3.37
C GLU A 52 6.32 0.93 -2.99
N HIS A 53 5.08 0.40 -3.00
CA HIS A 53 4.81 -1.00 -2.71
C HIS A 53 5.58 -1.95 -3.63
N ALA A 54 5.58 -1.68 -4.94
CA ALA A 54 6.31 -2.49 -5.91
C ALA A 54 7.82 -2.45 -5.65
N THR A 55 8.38 -1.30 -5.30
CA THR A 55 9.80 -1.15 -4.96
C THR A 55 10.16 -1.99 -3.75
N VAL A 56 9.35 -1.94 -2.69
CA VAL A 56 9.54 -2.74 -1.47
C VAL A 56 9.48 -4.24 -1.77
N TRP A 57 8.55 -4.67 -2.61
CA TRP A 57 8.48 -6.06 -3.09
C TRP A 57 9.73 -6.50 -3.84
N VAL A 58 10.24 -5.68 -4.76
CA VAL A 58 11.44 -5.98 -5.55
C VAL A 58 12.70 -6.03 -4.67
N LEU A 59 12.82 -5.12 -3.71
CA LEU A 59 13.91 -5.13 -2.73
C LEU A 59 13.89 -6.41 -1.89
N GLY A 60 12.70 -6.82 -1.40
CA GLY A 60 12.54 -8.05 -0.63
C GLY A 60 12.84 -9.34 -1.41
N GLN A 61 12.74 -9.32 -2.74
CA GLN A 61 13.08 -10.45 -3.62
C GLN A 61 14.59 -10.52 -3.95
N SER A 62 15.27 -9.38 -3.96
CA SER A 62 16.68 -9.24 -4.38
C SER A 62 17.68 -9.66 -3.30
N GLY A 63 17.21 -9.92 -2.08
CA GLY A 63 18.02 -10.42 -0.97
C GLY A 63 18.56 -11.84 -1.21
N THR A 64 19.83 -11.95 -1.58
CA THR A 64 20.54 -13.22 -1.83
C THR A 64 20.85 -14.04 -0.57
N THR A 65 20.49 -13.56 0.62
CA THR A 65 20.65 -14.25 1.89
C THR A 65 19.29 -14.48 2.57
N PRO A 66 19.08 -15.61 3.27
CA PRO A 66 17.84 -15.88 4.00
C PRO A 66 17.44 -14.77 4.99
N THR A 67 18.41 -13.98 5.45
CA THR A 67 18.24 -12.81 6.32
C THR A 67 17.66 -11.59 5.61
N ALA A 68 17.90 -11.42 4.31
CA ALA A 68 17.41 -10.26 3.56
C ALA A 68 15.90 -10.29 3.27
N ARG A 69 15.25 -11.46 3.40
CA ARG A 69 13.78 -11.54 3.45
C ARG A 69 13.21 -10.95 4.75
N PHE A 70 13.97 -11.03 5.85
CA PHE A 70 13.64 -10.36 7.11
C PHE A 70 13.96 -8.85 7.05
N ASP A 71 14.90 -8.41 6.21
CA ASP A 71 15.21 -6.99 6.07
C ASP A 71 14.06 -6.18 5.43
N ASN A 72 13.18 -6.83 4.66
CA ASN A 72 11.95 -6.18 4.19
C ASN A 72 11.08 -5.73 5.39
N GLU A 73 11.13 -6.42 6.52
CA GLU A 73 10.41 -6.06 7.75
C GLU A 73 10.84 -4.70 8.31
N LEU A 74 12.08 -4.28 8.01
CA LEU A 74 12.68 -3.03 8.46
C LEU A 74 12.50 -1.88 7.46
N LEU A 75 11.97 -2.15 6.26
CA LEU A 75 11.68 -1.11 5.28
C LEU A 75 10.34 -0.45 5.57
N GLY A 76 10.37 0.86 5.76
CA GLY A 76 9.19 1.71 5.87
C GLY A 76 9.09 2.62 4.67
N GLY A 77 7.88 2.85 4.17
CA GLY A 77 7.64 3.77 3.07
C GLY A 77 6.68 4.89 3.46
N MET A 78 6.83 6.05 2.80
CA MET A 78 5.93 7.19 2.95
C MET A 78 5.78 7.90 1.61
N SER A 79 4.63 7.72 0.98
CA SER A 79 4.28 8.32 -0.30
C SER A 79 3.78 9.77 -0.17
N THR A 80 4.13 10.57 -1.19
CA THR A 80 3.69 11.96 -1.41
C THR A 80 3.28 12.12 -2.88
N ASP A 81 2.68 13.25 -3.23
CA ASP A 81 2.37 13.60 -4.62
C ASP A 81 3.62 13.94 -5.47
N GLN A 82 4.80 14.05 -4.86
CA GLN A 82 6.07 14.35 -5.54
C GLN A 82 7.01 13.13 -5.66
N GLY A 83 6.64 12.00 -5.05
CA GLY A 83 7.52 10.85 -4.87
C GLY A 83 7.32 10.17 -3.52
N PHE A 84 8.18 9.23 -3.18
CA PHE A 84 8.08 8.52 -1.90
C PHE A 84 9.42 8.49 -1.17
N TYR A 85 9.33 8.49 0.15
CA TYR A 85 10.45 8.20 1.04
C TYR A 85 10.52 6.72 1.31
N LEU A 86 11.72 6.17 1.32
CA LEU A 86 12.02 4.84 1.79
C LEU A 86 12.99 4.92 2.97
N TYR A 87 12.59 4.35 4.09
CA TYR A 87 13.34 4.27 5.33
C TYR A 87 13.88 2.85 5.52
N GLY A 88 15.08 2.73 6.09
CA GLY A 88 15.73 1.45 6.35
C GLY A 88 17.10 1.34 5.67
N GLY A 89 17.85 0.30 6.02
CA GLY A 89 19.20 0.09 5.51
C GLY A 89 19.23 -0.44 4.08
N VAL A 90 19.05 0.44 3.09
CA VAL A 90 19.09 0.08 1.67
C VAL A 90 20.28 0.75 0.98
N ASN A 91 21.04 -0.02 0.20
CA ASN A 91 22.07 0.57 -0.64
C ASN A 91 21.43 1.37 -1.80
N ILE A 92 21.83 2.63 -1.98
CA ILE A 92 21.28 3.52 -3.03
C ILE A 92 21.36 2.93 -4.44
N THR A 93 22.40 2.15 -4.76
CA THR A 93 22.54 1.50 -6.08
C THR A 93 21.52 0.38 -6.25
N GLN A 94 21.29 -0.41 -5.20
CA GLN A 94 20.24 -1.43 -5.19
C GLN A 94 18.85 -0.79 -5.28
N LEU A 95 18.63 0.31 -4.56
CA LEU A 95 17.37 1.06 -4.65
C LEU A 95 17.10 1.55 -6.08
N ARG A 96 18.10 2.13 -6.75
CA ARG A 96 17.95 2.60 -8.15
C ARG A 96 17.54 1.48 -9.09
N GLN A 97 18.13 0.29 -8.94
CA GLN A 97 17.76 -0.88 -9.73
C GLN A 97 16.34 -1.35 -9.38
N ALA A 98 16.02 -1.42 -8.10
CA ALA A 98 14.73 -1.90 -7.62
C ALA A 98 13.57 -1.00 -8.06
N VAL A 99 13.70 0.33 -7.96
CA VAL A 99 12.65 1.28 -8.39
C VAL A 99 12.37 1.15 -9.89
N ARG A 100 13.42 1.01 -10.71
CA ARG A 100 13.26 0.84 -12.17
C ARG A 100 12.58 -0.48 -12.51
N SER A 101 13.03 -1.57 -11.90
CA SER A 101 12.43 -2.89 -12.08
C SER A 101 10.98 -2.92 -11.57
N ALA A 102 10.70 -2.27 -10.43
CA ALA A 102 9.36 -2.16 -9.88
C ALA A 102 8.41 -1.44 -10.83
N LEU A 103 8.82 -0.26 -11.35
CA LEU A 103 8.03 0.49 -12.32
C LEU A 103 7.75 -0.33 -13.59
N GLU A 104 8.76 -1.00 -14.13
CA GLU A 104 8.62 -1.85 -15.32
C GLU A 104 7.65 -3.02 -15.08
N ARG A 105 7.81 -3.74 -13.96
CA ARG A 105 7.00 -4.93 -13.63
C ARG A 105 5.54 -4.57 -13.37
N ILE A 106 5.29 -3.55 -12.56
CA ILE A 106 3.92 -3.14 -12.23
C ILE A 106 3.19 -2.56 -13.45
N ALA A 107 3.88 -1.78 -14.30
CA ALA A 107 3.30 -1.23 -15.52
C ALA A 107 3.10 -2.29 -16.63
N SER A 108 3.81 -3.43 -16.57
CA SER A 108 3.69 -4.53 -17.54
C SER A 108 2.68 -5.61 -17.16
N GLY A 109 2.05 -5.53 -15.99
CA GLY A 109 0.94 -6.42 -15.62
C GLY A 109 1.09 -7.10 -14.26
N GLU A 110 2.20 -6.94 -13.55
CA GLU A 110 2.35 -7.46 -12.18
C GLU A 110 1.63 -6.54 -11.17
N TRP A 111 0.32 -6.35 -11.35
CA TRP A 111 -0.50 -5.38 -10.60
C TRP A 111 -0.64 -5.71 -9.11
N ASP A 112 -0.46 -6.97 -8.73
CA ASP A 112 -0.44 -7.36 -7.31
C ASP A 112 0.71 -6.72 -6.52
N LEU A 113 1.75 -6.22 -7.21
CA LEU A 113 2.80 -5.40 -6.60
C LEU A 113 2.27 -4.08 -6.02
N ALA A 114 1.09 -3.62 -6.44
CA ALA A 114 0.46 -2.41 -5.91
C ALA A 114 -0.11 -2.61 -4.50
N VAL A 115 -0.24 -3.84 -4.01
CA VAL A 115 -0.80 -4.13 -2.67
C VAL A 115 0.29 -4.72 -1.79
N HIS A 116 0.42 -4.22 -0.57
CA HIS A 116 1.42 -4.69 0.39
C HIS A 116 0.78 -5.04 1.75
N PRO A 117 1.10 -6.20 2.35
CA PRO A 117 0.47 -6.65 3.60
C PRO A 117 0.75 -5.74 4.80
N ARG A 118 1.84 -4.98 4.77
CA ARG A 118 2.24 -4.06 5.86
C ARG A 118 1.97 -2.58 5.55
N CYS A 119 1.10 -2.30 4.60
CA CYS A 119 0.69 -0.92 4.29
C CYS A 119 -0.08 -0.31 5.47
N GLY A 120 0.19 0.97 5.78
CA GLY A 120 -0.53 1.73 6.81
C GLY A 120 -2.04 1.80 6.57
N THR A 121 -2.50 1.70 5.33
CA THR A 121 -3.93 1.60 4.97
C THR A 121 -4.63 0.45 5.71
N ASN A 122 -3.96 -0.70 5.91
CA ASN A 122 -4.54 -1.84 6.62
C ASN A 122 -4.85 -1.49 8.08
N LEU A 123 -3.94 -0.77 8.75
CA LEU A 123 -4.15 -0.32 10.12
C LEU A 123 -5.30 0.69 10.20
N SER A 124 -5.33 1.67 9.29
CA SER A 124 -6.39 2.67 9.22
C SER A 124 -7.77 2.05 9.00
N VAL A 125 -7.86 1.07 8.10
CA VAL A 125 -9.10 0.32 7.84
C VAL A 125 -9.51 -0.48 9.08
N GLY A 126 -8.58 -1.17 9.75
CA GLY A 126 -8.87 -1.90 10.98
C GLY A 126 -9.40 -1.00 12.10
N MET A 127 -8.80 0.18 12.28
CA MET A 127 -9.28 1.19 13.25
C MET A 127 -10.68 1.70 12.89
N LEU A 128 -10.93 2.01 11.62
CA LEU A 128 -12.23 2.48 11.15
C LEU A 128 -13.33 1.43 11.35
N LEU A 129 -13.06 0.18 11.00
CA LEU A 129 -13.99 -0.94 11.22
C LEU A 129 -14.28 -1.16 12.71
N THR A 130 -13.23 -1.16 13.54
CA THR A 130 -13.38 -1.32 14.99
C THR A 130 -14.23 -0.20 15.57
N ALA A 131 -13.92 1.05 15.24
CA ALA A 131 -14.67 2.20 15.73
C ALA A 131 -16.12 2.19 15.24
N GLY A 132 -16.36 1.92 13.95
CA GLY A 132 -17.70 1.85 13.37
C GLY A 132 -18.56 0.76 14.00
N LEU A 133 -18.01 -0.45 14.16
CA LEU A 133 -18.71 -1.56 14.81
C LEU A 133 -18.96 -1.29 16.29
N ALA A 134 -18.00 -0.70 17.00
CA ALA A 134 -18.17 -0.33 18.40
C ALA A 134 -19.29 0.72 18.58
N VAL A 135 -19.35 1.74 17.72
CA VAL A 135 -20.45 2.71 17.70
C VAL A 135 -21.78 2.02 17.38
N GLY A 136 -21.81 1.12 16.40
CA GLY A 136 -23.02 0.35 16.06
C GLY A 136 -23.55 -0.47 17.24
N ILE A 137 -22.66 -1.17 17.95
CA ILE A 137 -22.99 -1.92 19.17
C ILE A 137 -23.48 -0.97 20.27
N ASN A 138 -22.83 0.18 20.46
CA ASN A 138 -23.24 1.16 21.46
C ASN A 138 -24.66 1.69 21.22
N LEU A 139 -25.05 1.87 19.97
CA LEU A 139 -26.38 2.30 19.57
C LEU A 139 -27.43 1.18 19.62
N ALA A 140 -27.03 -0.07 19.33
CA ALA A 140 -27.94 -1.20 19.25
C ALA A 140 -28.21 -1.89 20.60
N LEU A 141 -27.24 -1.90 21.54
CA LEU A 141 -27.36 -2.59 22.81
C LEU A 141 -27.65 -1.63 23.99
N PRO A 142 -28.30 -2.11 25.07
CA PRO A 142 -28.46 -1.35 26.31
C PRO A 142 -27.13 -0.79 26.84
N ARG A 143 -27.19 0.42 27.43
CA ARG A 143 -26.01 1.19 27.89
C ARG A 143 -25.39 0.69 29.21
N GLY A 144 -25.49 -0.61 29.51
CA GLY A 144 -24.89 -1.21 30.71
C GLY A 144 -23.39 -1.48 30.53
N PRO A 145 -22.53 -1.24 31.53
CA PRO A 145 -21.08 -1.28 31.37
C PRO A 145 -20.55 -2.67 30.96
N ILE A 146 -21.10 -3.75 31.53
CA ILE A 146 -20.68 -5.13 31.20
C ILE A 146 -21.03 -5.47 29.76
N LEU A 147 -22.26 -5.17 29.34
CA LEU A 147 -22.74 -5.50 27.99
C LEU A 147 -22.00 -4.70 26.92
N GLN A 148 -21.70 -3.43 27.20
CA GLN A 148 -20.90 -2.57 26.33
C GLN A 148 -19.45 -3.06 26.21
N LEU A 149 -18.85 -3.54 27.30
CA LEU A 149 -17.50 -4.12 27.26
C LEU A 149 -17.46 -5.41 26.43
N LEU A 150 -18.43 -6.31 26.63
CA LEU A 150 -18.55 -7.54 25.82
C LEU A 150 -18.81 -7.19 24.35
N GLY A 151 -19.70 -6.24 24.11
CA GLY A 151 -19.98 -5.72 22.77
C GLY A 151 -18.72 -5.17 22.10
N LEU A 152 -17.92 -4.35 22.80
CA LEU A 152 -16.66 -3.84 22.29
C LEU A 152 -15.69 -4.98 21.91
N GLY A 153 -15.62 -6.04 22.72
CA GLY A 153 -14.85 -7.24 22.40
C GLY A 153 -15.31 -7.92 21.11
N VAL A 154 -16.63 -8.04 20.92
CA VAL A 154 -17.22 -8.59 19.68
C VAL A 154 -16.92 -7.69 18.47
N ALA A 155 -17.07 -6.36 18.60
CA ALA A 155 -16.73 -5.41 17.54
C ALA A 155 -15.26 -5.52 17.14
N ALA A 156 -14.35 -5.56 18.12
CA ALA A 156 -12.92 -5.69 17.86
C ALA A 156 -12.58 -7.01 17.16
N ALA A 157 -13.16 -8.13 17.61
CA ALA A 157 -12.95 -9.43 16.97
C ALA A 157 -13.49 -9.47 15.53
N ALA A 158 -14.69 -8.94 15.30
CA ALA A 158 -15.27 -8.84 13.96
C ALA A 158 -14.43 -7.93 13.05
N ALA A 159 -13.99 -6.78 13.55
CA ALA A 159 -13.11 -5.88 12.80
C ALA A 159 -11.78 -6.55 12.45
N ALA A 160 -11.14 -7.24 13.39
CA ALA A 160 -9.88 -7.93 13.16
C ALA A 160 -10.02 -9.03 12.10
N GLN A 161 -11.17 -9.71 12.03
CA GLN A 161 -11.45 -10.72 11.02
C GLN A 161 -11.65 -10.13 9.62
N LEU A 162 -12.27 -8.95 9.52
CA LEU A 162 -12.59 -8.29 8.25
C LEU A 162 -11.46 -7.40 7.72
N ALA A 163 -10.63 -6.86 8.61
CA ALA A 163 -9.61 -5.86 8.28
C ALA A 163 -8.59 -6.29 7.20
N PRO A 164 -8.09 -7.54 7.16
CA PRO A 164 -7.14 -7.94 6.13
C PRO A 164 -7.70 -7.82 4.71
N ASP A 165 -8.91 -8.35 4.50
CA ASP A 165 -9.55 -8.37 3.18
C ASP A 165 -10.01 -6.96 2.77
N VAL A 166 -10.68 -6.24 3.67
CA VAL A 166 -11.14 -4.86 3.41
C VAL A 166 -9.95 -3.92 3.23
N GLY A 167 -8.85 -4.13 3.96
CA GLY A 167 -7.61 -3.37 3.83
C GLY A 167 -6.96 -3.57 2.47
N SER A 168 -6.87 -4.82 1.99
CA SER A 168 -6.38 -5.15 0.64
C SER A 168 -7.23 -4.49 -0.44
N LEU A 169 -8.57 -4.54 -0.31
CA LEU A 169 -9.49 -3.86 -1.24
C LEU A 169 -9.32 -2.34 -1.22
N ALA A 170 -9.20 -1.74 -0.03
CA ALA A 170 -8.96 -0.31 0.11
C ALA A 170 -7.63 0.10 -0.53
N GLN A 171 -6.58 -0.71 -0.38
CA GLN A 171 -5.33 -0.49 -1.10
C GLN A 171 -5.54 -0.52 -2.60
N ARG A 172 -6.10 -1.60 -3.13
CA ARG A 172 -6.28 -1.82 -4.57
C ARG A 172 -7.15 -0.76 -5.25
N TYR A 173 -8.24 -0.35 -4.62
CA TYR A 173 -9.25 0.49 -5.27
C TYR A 173 -9.25 1.95 -4.81
N VAL A 174 -8.71 2.26 -3.64
CA VAL A 174 -8.76 3.61 -3.05
C VAL A 174 -7.38 4.23 -2.95
N THR A 175 -6.41 3.56 -2.34
CA THR A 175 -5.13 4.22 -1.98
C THR A 175 -4.03 4.00 -2.99
N THR A 176 -4.19 3.09 -3.95
CA THR A 176 -3.19 2.82 -5.00
C THR A 176 -3.80 2.87 -6.40
N ALA A 177 -2.95 3.08 -7.41
CA ALA A 177 -3.27 3.04 -8.83
C ALA A 177 -2.02 2.63 -9.61
N ILE A 178 -2.15 1.93 -10.75
CA ILE A 178 -0.98 1.48 -11.51
C ILE A 178 -0.23 2.71 -12.09
N PRO A 179 1.10 2.82 -11.91
CA PRO A 179 1.85 4.02 -12.27
C PRO A 179 2.12 4.16 -13.77
N PHE A 180 1.07 4.37 -14.56
CA PHE A 180 1.19 4.59 -16.00
C PHE A 180 1.66 5.99 -16.37
N ASN A 181 1.50 6.95 -15.46
CA ASN A 181 1.77 8.36 -15.68
C ASN A 181 2.97 8.86 -14.87
N LEU A 182 3.84 7.98 -14.39
CA LEU A 182 5.01 8.38 -13.61
C LEU A 182 6.30 8.14 -14.37
N ASN A 183 7.19 9.13 -14.31
CA ASN A 183 8.59 8.96 -14.63
C ASN A 183 9.47 9.24 -13.41
N ILE A 184 10.51 8.44 -13.21
CA ILE A 184 11.48 8.60 -12.12
C ILE A 184 12.43 9.74 -12.51
N VAL A 185 12.52 10.77 -11.67
CA VAL A 185 13.36 11.96 -11.92
C VAL A 185 14.70 11.84 -11.23
N ASP A 186 14.69 11.51 -9.95
CA ASP A 186 15.89 11.45 -9.12
C ASP A 186 15.71 10.45 -7.98
N ILE A 187 16.82 9.89 -7.50
CA ILE A 187 16.88 9.05 -6.30
C ILE A 187 18.07 9.53 -5.48
N SER A 188 17.76 10.24 -4.41
CA SER A 188 18.72 10.90 -3.53
C SER A 188 18.58 10.46 -2.08
N VAL A 189 19.66 10.59 -1.32
CA VAL A 189 19.61 10.47 0.14
C VAL A 189 18.97 11.73 0.69
N SER A 190 18.02 11.56 1.59
CA SER A 190 17.31 12.62 2.29
C SER A 190 17.33 12.34 3.79
N GLN A 191 17.00 13.34 4.58
CA GLN A 191 16.66 13.16 5.98
C GLN A 191 15.22 13.60 6.19
N ASP A 192 14.49 12.93 7.07
CA ASP A 192 13.19 13.43 7.53
C ASP A 192 13.38 14.59 8.52
N PHE A 193 12.26 15.20 8.94
CA PHE A 193 12.27 16.29 9.92
C PHE A 193 12.91 15.91 11.27
N TRP A 194 12.95 14.61 11.61
CA TRP A 194 13.56 14.09 12.82
C TRP A 194 15.03 13.65 12.61
N GLY A 195 15.62 13.94 11.45
CA GLY A 195 17.00 13.62 11.13
C GLY A 195 17.27 12.15 10.82
N ARG A 196 16.23 11.34 10.62
CA ARG A 196 16.40 9.93 10.22
C ARG A 196 16.77 9.87 8.75
N GLU A 197 17.78 9.06 8.44
CA GLU A 197 18.20 8.82 7.07
C GLU A 197 17.10 8.10 6.29
N ALA A 198 16.82 8.60 5.10
CA ALA A 198 15.85 8.05 4.16
C ALA A 198 16.38 8.22 2.73
N HIS A 199 15.78 7.51 1.80
CA HIS A 199 15.96 7.77 0.38
C HIS A 199 14.69 8.38 -0.18
N PHE A 200 14.82 9.49 -0.89
CA PHE A 200 13.69 10.09 -1.60
C PHE A 200 13.75 9.71 -3.08
N VAL A 201 12.71 9.03 -3.55
CA VAL A 201 12.50 8.71 -4.95
C VAL A 201 11.56 9.77 -5.52
N ARG A 202 12.12 10.75 -6.23
CA ARG A 202 11.35 11.81 -6.86
C ARG A 202 10.77 11.33 -8.17
N VAL A 203 9.49 11.59 -8.38
CA VAL A 203 8.80 11.30 -9.64
C VAL A 203 8.28 12.57 -10.28
N ARG A 204 7.81 12.45 -11.52
CA ARG A 204 7.05 13.47 -12.22
C ARG A 204 5.92 12.81 -12.99
N TRP A 205 4.76 13.48 -12.99
CA TRP A 205 3.65 13.12 -13.86
C TRP A 205 4.02 13.29 -15.34
N VAL A 206 3.74 12.27 -16.15
CA VAL A 206 3.86 12.26 -17.61
C VAL A 206 2.50 11.93 -18.22
N GLU A 207 2.14 12.65 -19.29
CA GLU A 207 0.86 12.49 -19.99
C GLU A 207 0.78 11.21 -20.82
#